data_AF-A0A8S4RTN4-F1
#
_entry.id   AF-A0A8S4RTN4-F1
#
_cell.length_a   1.000
_cell.length_b   1.000
_cell.length_c   1.000
_cell.angle_alpha   90.00
_cell.angle_beta   90.00
_cell.angle_gamma   90.00
#
_symmetry.space_group_name_H-M   'P 1'
#
loop_
_entity.id
_entity.type
_entity.pdbx_description
1 polymer ?
#
loop_
_entity_poly.entity_id
_entity_poly.type
_entity_poly.pdbx_seq_one_letter_code
_entity_poly.pdbx_strand_id
1 'polypeptide(L)'
;METHPLNLAHQQHRRGEAYLKSKRYDEAIHCHNNAAELLLEAIKSTTSPVAVESITLQHSYHLKQKEFIKNKKEHYMRVKKAIDNMKIIQLEEGKSV
;
A
#
# COMPACT_ATOMS: atom_id res chain seq x y z
N MET A 1 -9.07 2.85 -26.39
CA MET A 1 -10.14 2.76 -25.38
C MET A 1 -9.66 3.50 -24.15
N GLU A 2 -10.22 4.67 -23.86
CA GLU A 2 -9.94 5.36 -22.60
C GLU A 2 -10.58 4.55 -21.46
N THR A 3 -9.77 4.10 -20.52
CA THR A 3 -10.24 3.33 -19.36
C THR A 3 -10.78 4.30 -18.31
N HIS A 4 -12.05 4.12 -17.92
CA HIS A 4 -12.71 4.93 -16.89
C HIS A 4 -11.87 5.01 -15.59
N PRO A 5 -11.76 6.17 -14.91
CA PRO A 5 -10.92 6.33 -13.72
C PRO A 5 -11.19 5.31 -12.61
N LEU A 6 -12.45 4.95 -12.39
CA LEU A 6 -12.83 3.90 -11.43
C LEU A 6 -12.19 2.53 -11.76
N ASN A 7 -12.14 2.15 -13.04
CA ASN A 7 -11.54 0.89 -13.45
C ASN A 7 -10.02 0.91 -13.23
N LEU A 8 -9.37 2.05 -13.48
CA LEU A 8 -7.95 2.23 -13.20
C LEU A 8 -7.68 2.17 -11.69
N ALA A 9 -8.56 2.72 -10.85
CA ALA A 9 -8.42 2.64 -9.39
C ALA A 9 -8.44 1.17 -8.92
N HIS A 10 -9.35 0.35 -9.45
CA HIS A 10 -9.39 -1.09 -9.12
C HIS A 10 -8.18 -1.85 -9.65
N GLN A 11 -7.61 -1.47 -10.80
CA GLN A 11 -6.35 -2.03 -11.29
C GLN A 11 -5.19 -1.69 -10.34
N GLN A 12 -5.09 -0.43 -9.90
CA GLN A 12 -4.10 0.00 -8.91
C GLN A 12 -4.27 -0.76 -7.59
N HIS A 13 -5.49 -0.97 -7.11
CA HIS A 13 -5.75 -1.77 -5.92
C HIS A 13 -5.19 -3.19 -6.05
N ARG A 14 -5.52 -3.92 -7.12
CA ARG A 14 -5.00 -5.28 -7.34
C ARG A 14 -3.47 -5.31 -7.41
N ARG A 15 -2.87 -4.31 -8.05
CA ARG A 15 -1.41 -4.15 -8.13
C ARG A 15 -0.78 -3.90 -6.76
N GLY A 16 -1.40 -3.04 -5.95
CA GLY A 16 -0.97 -2.75 -4.58
C GLY A 16 -0.98 -3.99 -3.70
N GLU A 17 -2.04 -4.80 -3.78
CA GLU A 17 -2.14 -6.07 -3.04
C GLU A 17 -1.05 -7.07 -3.46
N ALA A 18 -0.71 -7.12 -4.75
CA ALA A 18 0.40 -7.96 -5.23
C ALA A 18 1.75 -7.50 -4.65
N TYR A 19 2.03 -6.19 -4.65
CA TYR A 19 3.24 -5.65 -4.03
C TYR A 19 3.30 -5.90 -2.52
N LEU A 20 2.17 -5.77 -1.83
CA LEU A 20 2.08 -6.04 -0.40
C LEU A 20 2.42 -7.50 -0.05
N LYS A 21 1.95 -8.46 -0.86
CA LYS A 21 2.32 -9.88 -0.71
C LYS A 21 3.82 -10.12 -0.88
N SER A 22 4.47 -9.37 -1.78
CA SER A 22 5.92 -9.41 -1.99
C SER A 22 6.73 -8.52 -1.04
N LYS A 23 6.11 -7.94 0.02
CA LYS A 23 6.75 -7.02 0.98
C LYS A 23 7.34 -5.75 0.32
N ARG A 24 6.88 -5.40 -0.87
CA ARG A 24 7.23 -4.20 -1.64
C ARG A 24 6.35 -3.03 -1.19
N TYR A 25 6.63 -2.57 0.04
CA TYR A 25 5.71 -1.66 0.74
C TYR A 25 5.58 -0.29 0.08
N ASP A 26 6.66 0.26 -0.47
CA ASP A 26 6.64 1.59 -1.09
C ASP A 26 5.81 1.59 -2.38
N GLU A 27 5.95 0.55 -3.21
CA GLU A 27 5.13 0.41 -4.41
C GLU A 27 3.66 0.13 -4.08
N ALA A 28 3.37 -0.61 -3.01
CA ALA A 28 2.01 -0.80 -2.52
C ALA A 28 1.39 0.52 -2.06
N ILE A 29 2.12 1.32 -1.27
CA ILE A 29 1.71 2.67 -0.83
C ILE A 29 1.40 3.56 -2.04
N HIS A 30 2.28 3.57 -3.04
CA HIS A 30 2.08 4.34 -4.26
C HIS A 30 0.83 3.90 -5.03
N CYS A 31 0.56 2.60 -5.13
CA CYS A 31 -0.65 2.09 -5.76
C CYS A 31 -1.92 2.56 -5.05
N HIS A 32 -1.96 2.53 -3.72
CA HIS A 32 -3.13 3.03 -2.97
C HIS A 32 -3.29 4.54 -3.06
N ASN A 33 -2.19 5.30 -3.15
CA ASN A 33 -2.26 6.73 -3.40
C ASN A 33 -2.88 7.03 -4.78
N ASN A 34 -2.39 6.37 -5.84
CA ASN A 34 -2.91 6.55 -7.20
C ASN A 34 -4.38 6.10 -7.30
N ALA A 35 -4.75 5.01 -6.60
CA ALA A 35 -6.14 4.57 -6.55
C ALA A 35 -7.04 5.62 -5.90
N ALA A 36 -6.61 6.25 -4.81
CA ALA A 36 -7.34 7.34 -4.17
C ALA A 36 -7.53 8.55 -5.12
N GLU A 37 -6.48 8.97 -5.82
CA GLU A 37 -6.56 10.07 -6.81
C GLU A 37 -7.52 9.75 -7.95
N LEU A 38 -7.46 8.54 -8.51
CA LEU A 38 -8.38 8.09 -9.56
C LEU A 38 -9.84 8.03 -9.11
N LEU A 39 -10.09 7.69 -7.83
CA LEU A 39 -11.44 7.72 -7.26
C LEU A 39 -11.96 9.15 -7.12
N LEU A 40 -11.11 10.12 -6.78
CA LEU A 40 -11.51 11.54 -6.79
C LEU A 40 -11.89 12.00 -8.20
N GLU A 41 -11.16 11.57 -9.23
CA GLU A 41 -11.54 11.85 -10.63
C GLU A 41 -12.85 11.16 -11.02
N ALA A 42 -13.07 9.92 -10.56
CA ALA A 42 -14.31 9.20 -10.82
C ALA A 42 -15.53 9.89 -10.17
N ILE A 43 -15.37 10.51 -8.99
CA ILE A 43 -16.45 11.25 -8.33
C ILE A 43 -16.93 12.42 -9.21
N LYS A 44 -16.01 13.13 -9.88
CA LYS A 44 -16.35 14.32 -10.69
C LYS A 44 -17.30 14.03 -11.87
N SER A 45 -17.24 12.82 -12.42
CA SER A 45 -18.08 12.40 -13.56
C SER A 45 -19.26 11.52 -13.15
N THR A 46 -19.42 11.22 -11.86
CA THR A 46 -20.51 10.37 -11.35
C THR A 46 -21.70 11.22 -10.93
N THR A 47 -22.87 10.96 -11.51
CA THR A 47 -24.09 11.74 -11.25
C THR A 47 -25.00 11.14 -10.17
N SER A 48 -24.92 9.82 -9.95
CA SER A 48 -25.73 9.14 -8.94
C SER A 48 -25.18 9.41 -7.54
N PRO A 49 -25.98 10.00 -6.62
CA PRO A 49 -25.53 10.28 -5.26
C PRO A 49 -25.07 9.04 -4.49
N VAL A 50 -25.78 7.92 -4.67
CA VAL A 50 -25.43 6.62 -4.05
C VAL A 50 -24.09 6.11 -4.59
N ALA A 51 -23.83 6.30 -5.89
CA ALA A 51 -22.54 5.93 -6.47
C ALA A 51 -21.41 6.83 -5.96
N VAL A 52 -21.64 8.15 -5.83
CA VAL A 52 -20.67 9.08 -5.25
C VAL A 52 -20.32 8.69 -3.81
N GLU A 53 -21.32 8.34 -2.99
CA GLU A 53 -21.09 7.87 -1.62
C GLU A 53 -20.24 6.59 -1.60
N SER A 54 -20.57 5.61 -2.44
CA SER A 54 -19.80 4.37 -2.58
C SER A 54 -18.34 4.63 -2.98
N ILE A 55 -18.10 5.53 -3.94
CA ILE A 55 -16.75 5.87 -4.39
C ILE A 55 -15.98 6.63 -3.29
N THR A 56 -16.66 7.48 -2.53
CA THR A 56 -16.08 8.21 -1.38
C THR A 56 -15.63 7.25 -0.27
N LEU A 57 -16.40 6.19 0.00
CA LEU A 57 -16.02 5.14 0.94
C LEU A 57 -14.78 4.39 0.44
N GLN A 58 -14.69 4.06 -0.85
CA GLN A 58 -13.51 3.44 -1.46
C GLN A 58 -12.26 4.34 -1.36
N HIS A 59 -12.42 5.64 -1.59
CA HIS A 59 -11.33 6.61 -1.44
C HIS A 59 -10.81 6.62 0.00
N SER A 60 -11.73 6.70 0.97
CA SER A 60 -11.40 6.66 2.40
C SER A 60 -10.71 5.36 2.81
N TYR A 61 -11.13 4.22 2.24
CA TYR A 61 -10.46 2.94 2.44
C TYR A 61 -8.99 3.00 1.98
N HIS A 62 -8.70 3.52 0.79
CA HIS A 62 -7.32 3.58 0.29
C HIS A 62 -6.42 4.51 1.11
N LEU A 63 -6.95 5.61 1.65
CA LEU A 63 -6.19 6.45 2.58
C LEU A 63 -5.83 5.69 3.87
N LYS A 64 -6.79 4.98 4.46
CA LYS A 64 -6.55 4.14 5.66
C LYS A 64 -5.57 3.01 5.36
N GLN A 65 -5.71 2.36 4.20
CA GLN A 65 -4.83 1.27 3.78
C GLN A 65 -3.39 1.75 3.57
N LYS A 66 -3.20 2.96 3.03
CA LYS A 66 -1.87 3.59 2.89
C LYS A 66 -1.18 3.72 4.26
N GLU A 67 -1.90 4.23 5.25
CA GLU A 67 -1.37 4.39 6.61
C GLU A 67 -1.09 3.03 7.28
N PHE A 68 -1.98 2.07 7.10
CA PHE A 68 -1.76 0.70 7.59
C PHE A 68 -0.49 0.07 7.01
N ILE A 69 -0.28 0.19 5.70
CA ILE A 69 0.90 -0.35 5.02
C ILE A 69 2.18 0.36 5.49
N LYS A 70 2.13 1.68 5.71
CA LYS A 70 3.25 2.44 6.27
C LYS A 70 3.67 1.90 7.65
N ASN A 71 2.71 1.71 8.55
CA ASN A 71 2.96 1.11 9.86
C ASN A 71 3.53 -0.32 9.75
N LYS A 72 3.01 -1.11 8.81
CA LYS A 72 3.52 -2.47 8.52
C LYS A 72 4.96 -2.46 8.00
N LYS A 73 5.32 -1.49 7.14
CA LYS A 73 6.70 -1.28 6.66
C LYS A 73 7.62 -0.96 7.82
N GLU A 74 7.26 0.00 8.67
CA GLU A 74 8.07 0.41 9.82
C GLU A 74 8.30 -0.74 10.79
N HIS A 75 7.27 -1.53 11.08
CA HIS A 75 7.41 -2.74 11.89
C HIS A 75 8.36 -3.76 11.24
N TYR A 76 8.17 -4.05 9.95
CA TYR A 76 9.05 -4.97 9.21
C TYR A 76 10.52 -4.54 9.23
N MET A 77 10.79 -3.25 9.02
CA MET A 77 12.16 -2.71 9.05
C MET A 77 12.80 -2.83 10.43
N ARG A 78 12.04 -2.57 11.50
CA ARG A 78 12.53 -2.74 12.89
C ARG A 78 12.90 -4.20 13.18
N VAL A 79 12.02 -5.13 12.84
CA VAL A 79 12.26 -6.57 13.05
C VAL A 79 13.45 -7.05 12.22
N LYS A 80 13.53 -6.66 10.95
CA LYS A 80 14.65 -7.01 10.07
C LYS A 80 15.99 -6.52 10.64
N LYS A 81 16.06 -5.25 11.07
CA LYS A 81 17.27 -4.69 11.69
C LYS A 81 17.68 -5.44 12.95
N ALA A 82 16.73 -5.80 13.82
CA ALA A 82 17.02 -6.57 15.03
C ALA A 82 17.60 -7.95 14.69
N ILE A 83 17.03 -8.65 13.70
CA ILE A 83 17.54 -9.94 13.24
C ILE A 83 18.94 -9.81 12.65
N ASP A 84 19.19 -8.80 11.82
CA ASP A 84 20.50 -8.59 11.20
C ASP A 84 21.57 -8.28 12.27
N ASN A 85 21.23 -7.47 13.28
CA ASN A 85 22.11 -7.22 14.42
C ASN A 85 22.44 -8.50 15.21
N MET A 86 21.46 -9.35 15.50
CA MET A 86 21.69 -10.61 16.21
C MET A 86 22.62 -11.56 15.43
N LYS A 87 22.49 -11.60 14.10
CA LYS A 87 23.40 -12.39 13.24
C LYS A 87 24.83 -11.88 13.29
N ILE A 88 25.03 -10.56 13.32
CA ILE A 88 26.36 -9.94 13.43
C ILE A 88 27.01 -10.35 14.75
N ILE A 89 26.29 -10.23 15.87
CA ILE A 89 26.79 -10.63 17.21
C ILE A 89 27.21 -12.11 17.21
N GLN A 90 26.38 -13.01 16.68
CA GLN A 90 26.70 -14.45 16.59
C GLN A 90 27.95 -14.73 15.73
N LEU A 91 28.16 -13.97 14.66
CA LEU A 91 29.34 -14.08 13.80
C LEU A 91 30.61 -13.54 14.49
N GLU A 92 30.49 -12.55 15.36
CA GLU A 92 31.60 -11.99 16.13
C GLU A 92 31.99 -12.91 17.30
N GLU A 93 31.01 -13.48 18.00
CA GLU A 93 31.24 -14.46 19.06
C GLU A 93 31.83 -15.77 18.51
N GLY A 94 31.38 -16.22 17.33
CA GLY A 94 31.92 -17.42 16.66
C GLY A 94 33.32 -17.28 16.05
N LYS A 95 33.88 -16.05 15.98
CA LYS A 95 35.26 -15.79 15.52
C LYS A 95 36.27 -15.69 16.68
N SER A 96 35.81 -15.74 17.93
CA SER A 96 36.67 -15.67 19.12
C SER A 96 37.14 -17.05 19.62
N VAL A 97 37.13 -18.08 18.76
CA VAL A 97 37.64 -19.44 19.07
C VAL A 97 38.77 -19.81 18.12
#